data_AF-A0A8S3JN13-F1
#
_entry.id   AF-A0A8S3JN13-F1
#
_cell.length_a   1.000
_cell.length_b   1.000
_cell.length_c   1.000
_cell.angle_alpha   90.00
_cell.angle_beta   90.00
_cell.angle_gamma   90.00
#
_symmetry.space_group_name_H-M   'P 1'
#
loop_
_entity.id
_entity.type
_entity.pdbx_description
1 polymer ?
#
loop_
_entity_poly.entity_id
_entity_poly.type
_entity_poly.pdbx_seq_one_letter_code
_entity_poly.pdbx_strand_id
1 'polypeptide(L)'
;WRRVDRGFVLEGICTSPKCKATGQTVAISMHYRNYDITSESDLLKSICPMCKEYVDPKTCGFNNCWWRIDGTKKEYGKPPKSIKSEWRYADNAYHYFDEKLSGTTSWLRLTFECVKNKPLL
;
A
#
# COMPACT_ATOMS: atom_id res chain seq x y z
N TRP A 1 17.70 2.52 5.10
CA TRP A 1 16.42 3.21 4.80
C TRP A 1 15.45 2.32 4.01
N ARG A 2 15.92 1.28 3.30
CA ARG A 2 15.09 0.26 2.60
C ARG A 2 15.19 -1.15 3.21
N ARG A 3 15.18 -1.28 4.55
CA ARG A 3 15.01 -2.61 5.15
C ARG A 3 13.52 -2.92 5.12
N VAL A 4 13.14 -3.93 4.35
CA VAL A 4 11.74 -4.30 4.13
C VAL A 4 11.43 -5.54 4.95
N ASP A 5 10.46 -5.45 5.84
CA ASP A 5 9.96 -6.62 6.56
C ASP A 5 8.91 -7.36 5.73
N ARG A 6 8.50 -8.53 6.20
CA ARG A 6 7.45 -9.31 5.54
C ARG A 6 6.09 -8.61 5.69
N GLY A 7 5.27 -8.67 4.66
CA GLY A 7 3.92 -8.11 4.62
C GLY A 7 3.79 -6.92 3.67
N PHE A 8 2.89 -6.00 4.00
CA PHE A 8 2.62 -4.77 3.25
C PHE A 8 3.68 -3.71 3.55
N VAL A 9 4.04 -2.94 2.53
CA VAL A 9 5.11 -1.94 2.59
C VAL A 9 4.64 -0.69 1.86
N LEU A 10 4.74 0.46 2.50
CA LEU A 10 4.59 1.75 1.82
C LEU A 10 5.96 2.27 1.43
N GLU A 11 6.05 2.96 0.30
CA GLU A 11 7.27 3.67 -0.10
C GLU A 11 6.97 5.14 -0.36
N GLY A 12 7.86 6.01 0.12
CA GLY A 12 7.79 7.44 -0.12
C GLY A 12 9.15 8.09 0.08
N ILE A 13 9.25 9.39 -0.18
CA ILE A 13 10.49 10.14 -0.02
C ILE A 13 10.49 10.83 1.33
N CYS A 14 11.53 10.62 2.14
CA CYS A 14 11.67 11.37 3.38
C CYS A 14 12.11 12.81 3.07
N THR A 15 11.34 13.79 3.54
CA THR A 15 11.59 15.22 3.29
C THR A 15 12.15 15.96 4.52
N SER A 16 12.22 15.30 5.67
CA SER A 16 12.76 15.86 6.93
C SER A 16 14.24 16.26 6.77
N PRO A 17 14.62 17.54 6.83
CA PRO A 17 16.00 17.98 6.60
C PRO A 17 17.03 17.40 7.58
N LYS A 18 16.58 17.03 8.78
CA LYS A 18 17.43 16.49 9.86
C LYS A 18 17.61 14.97 9.77
N CYS A 19 16.91 14.30 8.86
CA CYS A 19 16.99 12.86 8.71
C CYS A 19 18.22 12.46 7.91
N LYS A 20 18.85 11.33 8.25
CA LYS A 20 19.90 10.75 7.39
C LYS A 20 19.38 10.18 6.06
N ALA A 21 18.06 10.13 5.87
CA ALA A 21 17.40 9.63 4.67
C ALA A 21 16.69 10.75 3.89
N THR A 22 16.98 12.02 4.16
CA THR A 22 16.42 13.16 3.40
C THR A 22 16.66 12.98 1.90
N GLY A 23 15.60 13.14 1.11
CA GLY A 23 15.64 12.96 -0.35
C GLY A 23 15.74 11.50 -0.81
N GLN A 24 15.77 10.53 0.11
CA GLN A 24 15.85 9.10 -0.22
C GLN A 24 14.48 8.44 -0.09
N THR A 25 14.22 7.44 -0.95
CA THR A 25 13.05 6.57 -0.83
C THR A 25 13.17 5.72 0.43
N VAL A 26 12.25 5.86 1.37
CA VAL A 26 12.17 5.01 2.57
C VAL A 26 11.11 3.93 2.39
N ALA A 27 11.40 2.73 2.87
CA ALA A 27 10.41 1.66 2.96
C ALA A 27 9.81 1.65 4.37
N ILE A 28 8.50 1.69 4.45
CA ILE A 28 7.73 1.77 5.69
C ILE A 28 6.99 0.43 5.85
N SER A 29 7.57 -0.47 6.63
CA SER A 29 6.99 -1.79 6.90
C SER A 29 5.67 -1.64 7.65
N MET A 30 4.57 -2.05 7.03
CA MET A 30 3.23 -2.07 7.61
C MET A 30 2.81 -3.48 8.06
N HIS A 31 3.66 -4.48 7.78
CA HIS A 31 3.49 -5.89 8.14
C HIS A 31 2.20 -6.51 7.58
N TYR A 32 1.74 -7.62 8.17
CA TYR A 32 0.51 -8.30 7.76
C TYR A 32 -0.69 -7.55 8.30
N ARG A 33 -1.41 -6.87 7.42
CA ARG A 33 -2.64 -6.14 7.77
C ARG A 33 -3.46 -5.81 6.54
N ASN A 34 -4.70 -5.43 6.79
CA ASN A 34 -5.50 -4.72 5.80
C ASN A 34 -5.10 -3.24 5.80
N TYR A 35 -5.04 -2.66 4.61
CA TYR A 35 -4.68 -1.27 4.41
C TYR A 35 -5.67 -0.61 3.44
N ASP A 36 -6.44 0.35 3.95
CA ASP A 36 -7.38 1.12 3.12
C ASP A 36 -6.70 2.43 2.68
N ILE A 37 -6.36 2.52 1.39
CA ILE A 37 -5.70 3.71 0.86
C ILE A 37 -6.65 4.91 0.77
N THR A 38 -7.96 4.69 0.83
CA THR A 38 -8.96 5.77 0.84
C THR A 38 -9.21 6.35 2.23
N SER A 39 -8.65 5.73 3.29
CA SER A 39 -8.77 6.21 4.67
C SER A 39 -7.57 7.07 5.08
N GLU A 40 -7.83 8.31 5.51
CA GLU A 40 -6.79 9.22 6.04
C GLU A 40 -6.07 8.65 7.27
N SER A 41 -6.77 7.87 8.10
CA SER A 41 -6.23 7.31 9.34
C SER A 41 -5.05 6.35 9.13
N ASP A 42 -5.00 5.70 7.97
CA ASP A 42 -3.93 4.79 7.61
C ASP A 42 -2.74 5.52 6.96
N LEU A 43 -2.98 6.63 6.25
CA LEU A 43 -1.92 7.51 5.75
C LEU A 43 -1.09 8.11 6.89
N LEU A 44 -1.72 8.49 8.01
CA LEU A 44 -1.01 9.03 9.18
C LEU A 44 0.01 8.04 9.79
N LYS A 45 -0.08 6.75 9.47
CA LYS A 45 0.87 5.72 9.92
C LYS A 45 2.08 5.58 9.00
N SER A 46 2.10 6.30 7.87
CA SER A 46 3.22 6.37 6.93
C SER A 46 4.36 7.21 7.52
N ILE A 47 5.19 6.57 8.35
CA ILE A 47 6.23 7.22 9.14
C ILE A 47 7.62 6.74 8.69
N CYS A 48 8.53 7.68 8.46
CA CYS A 48 9.92 7.38 8.13
C CYS A 48 10.54 6.51 9.24
N PRO A 49 11.12 5.32 8.92
CA PRO A 49 11.70 4.45 9.93
C PRO A 49 12.92 5.07 10.64
N MET A 50 13.54 6.09 10.04
CA MET A 50 14.78 6.70 10.49
C MET A 50 14.57 7.92 11.39
N CYS A 51 13.69 8.86 11.01
CA CYS A 51 13.44 10.08 11.79
C CYS A 51 12.07 10.13 12.46
N LYS A 52 11.19 9.16 12.18
CA LYS A 52 9.82 9.10 12.71
C LYS A 52 8.89 10.25 12.29
N GLU A 53 9.27 11.04 11.29
CA GLU A 53 8.39 12.03 10.67
C GLU A 53 7.50 11.40 9.58
N TYR A 54 6.36 12.03 9.33
CA TYR A 54 5.43 11.65 8.27
C TYR A 54 6.11 11.63 6.90
N VAL A 55 5.74 10.66 6.08
CA VAL A 55 6.18 10.51 4.70
C VAL A 55 4.95 10.31 3.84
N ASP A 56 4.78 11.17 2.84
CA ASP A 56 3.73 11.00 1.83
C ASP A 56 4.03 9.75 0.98
N PRO A 57 3.24 8.67 1.11
CA PRO A 57 3.48 7.43 0.38
C PRO A 57 3.20 7.66 -1.11
N LYS A 58 4.17 7.35 -1.97
CA LYS A 58 4.06 7.44 -3.42
C LYS A 58 3.59 6.15 -4.06
N THR A 59 3.84 5.03 -3.39
CA THR A 59 3.52 3.70 -3.89
C THR A 59 3.54 2.70 -2.74
N CYS A 60 3.18 1.47 -3.03
CA CYS A 60 3.19 0.38 -2.06
C CYS A 60 3.64 -0.93 -2.72
N GLY A 61 4.01 -1.88 -1.88
CA GLY A 61 4.43 -3.21 -2.29
C GLY A 61 4.09 -4.26 -1.24
N PHE A 62 4.42 -5.49 -1.60
CA PHE A 62 4.18 -6.69 -0.81
C PHE A 62 5.47 -7.51 -0.79
N ASN A 63 5.79 -8.11 0.35
CA ASN A 63 7.03 -8.88 0.52
C ASN A 63 6.77 -10.15 1.33
N ASN A 64 7.02 -11.33 0.75
CA ASN A 64 6.88 -12.63 1.41
C ASN A 64 5.53 -12.79 2.14
N CYS A 65 4.43 -12.53 1.41
CA CYS A 65 3.06 -12.56 1.94
C CYS A 65 2.02 -12.91 0.88
N TRP A 66 0.84 -13.33 1.32
CA TRP A 66 -0.34 -13.45 0.47
C TRP A 66 -1.11 -12.14 0.48
N TRP A 67 -1.53 -11.68 -0.68
CA TRP A 67 -2.28 -10.44 -0.81
C TRP A 67 -3.40 -10.52 -1.83
N ARG A 68 -4.39 -9.65 -1.68
CA ARG A 68 -5.43 -9.40 -2.67
C ARG A 68 -5.93 -7.96 -2.56
N ILE A 69 -6.68 -7.53 -3.58
CA ILE A 69 -7.39 -6.26 -3.57
C ILE A 69 -8.87 -6.52 -3.34
N ASP A 70 -9.48 -5.71 -2.48
CA ASP A 70 -10.92 -5.56 -2.35
C ASP A 70 -11.26 -4.07 -2.48
N GLY A 71 -12.06 -3.70 -3.46
CA GLY A 71 -12.39 -2.30 -3.69
C GLY A 71 -13.72 -2.09 -4.38
N THR A 72 -14.21 -0.86 -4.29
CA THR A 72 -15.44 -0.41 -4.94
C THR A 72 -15.11 0.77 -5.82
N LYS A 73 -15.35 0.62 -7.12
CA LYS A 73 -15.13 1.67 -8.12
C LYS A 73 -16.39 2.48 -8.35
N LYS A 74 -16.25 3.80 -8.46
CA LYS A 74 -17.30 4.67 -8.98
C LYS A 74 -17.33 4.54 -10.51
N GLU A 75 -18.51 4.30 -11.06
CA GLU A 75 -18.76 4.35 -12.51
C GLU A 75 -19.75 5.49 -12.79
N TYR A 76 -19.46 6.32 -13.80
CA TYR A 76 -20.36 7.43 -14.14
C TYR A 76 -21.65 6.88 -14.77
N GLY A 77 -22.80 7.34 -14.27
CA GLY A 77 -24.12 6.92 -14.76
C GLY A 77 -24.51 5.47 -14.43
N LYS A 78 -23.77 4.79 -13.54
CA LYS A 78 -24.03 3.40 -13.12
C LYS A 78 -23.87 3.22 -11.61
N PRO A 79 -24.51 2.20 -11.01
CA PRO A 79 -24.20 1.82 -9.63
C PRO A 79 -22.72 1.47 -9.45
N PRO A 80 -22.13 1.73 -8.27
CA PRO A 80 -20.74 1.36 -7.98
C PRO A 80 -20.50 -0.14 -8.16
N LYS A 81 -19.30 -0.50 -8.65
CA LYS A 81 -18.92 -1.89 -8.90
C LYS A 81 -17.90 -2.36 -7.88
N SER A 82 -18.23 -3.44 -7.17
CA SER A 82 -17.29 -4.14 -6.29
C SER A 82 -16.36 -5.04 -7.09
N ILE A 83 -15.07 -5.02 -6.74
CA ILE A 83 -14.02 -5.84 -7.31
C ILE A 83 -13.28 -6.50 -6.16
N LYS A 84 -13.10 -7.81 -6.26
CA LYS A 84 -12.29 -8.57 -5.34
C LYS A 84 -11.40 -9.49 -6.15
N SER A 85 -10.08 -9.38 -5.97
CA SER A 85 -9.13 -10.23 -6.67
C SER A 85 -8.95 -11.54 -5.93
N GLU A 86 -8.50 -12.56 -6.68
CA GLU A 86 -7.94 -13.76 -6.08
C GLU A 86 -6.69 -13.43 -5.24
N TRP A 87 -6.41 -14.31 -4.27
CA TRP A 87 -5.19 -14.25 -3.48
C TRP A 87 -3.97 -14.57 -4.35
N ARG A 88 -2.97 -13.68 -4.29
CA ARG A 88 -1.68 -13.82 -4.96
C ARG A 88 -0.59 -13.90 -3.91
N TYR A 89 0.44 -14.71 -4.17
CA TYR A 89 1.63 -14.73 -3.33
C TYR A 89 2.63 -13.72 -3.86
N ALA A 90 3.06 -12.79 -3.01
CA ALA A 90 4.21 -11.94 -3.25
C ALA A 90 5.43 -12.63 -2.64
N ASP A 91 6.35 -13.05 -3.49
CA ASP A 91 7.66 -13.56 -3.09
C ASP A 91 8.60 -12.38 -2.76
N ASN A 92 9.72 -12.23 -3.46
CA ASN A 92 10.56 -11.03 -3.40
C ASN A 92 10.20 -10.01 -4.48
N ALA A 93 9.13 -10.24 -5.25
CA ALA A 93 8.72 -9.37 -6.35
C ALA A 93 8.03 -8.09 -5.87
N TYR A 94 8.49 -6.97 -6.45
CA TYR A 94 7.87 -5.66 -6.29
C TYR A 94 6.66 -5.55 -7.23
N HIS A 95 5.45 -5.63 -6.67
CA HIS A 95 4.22 -5.45 -7.43
C HIS A 95 3.71 -4.02 -7.31
N TYR A 96 3.99 -3.21 -8.33
CA TYR A 96 3.56 -1.82 -8.43
C TYR A 96 2.03 -1.71 -8.56
N PHE A 97 1.41 -0.92 -7.68
CA PHE A 97 0.07 -0.40 -7.92
C PHE A 97 0.20 0.95 -8.65
N ASP A 98 -0.03 0.97 -9.96
CA ASP A 98 -0.15 2.23 -10.70
C ASP A 98 -1.58 2.74 -10.62
N GLU A 99 -1.78 3.80 -9.86
CA GLU A 99 -3.06 4.51 -9.84
C GLU A 99 -3.38 5.11 -11.23
N LYS A 100 -2.35 5.46 -12.04
CA LYS A 100 -2.54 6.04 -13.39
C LYS A 100 -2.94 5.00 -14.45
N LEU A 101 -2.60 3.72 -14.30
CA LEU A 101 -3.08 2.66 -15.20
C LEU A 101 -4.57 2.36 -15.03
N SER A 102 -5.21 2.91 -13.98
CA SER A 102 -6.62 2.65 -13.66
C SER A 102 -7.59 3.59 -14.39
N GLY A 103 -7.10 4.52 -15.23
CA GLY A 103 -7.91 5.60 -15.80
C GLY A 103 -8.48 6.52 -14.72
N THR A 104 -9.31 7.47 -15.10
CA THR A 104 -10.03 8.44 -14.25
C THR A 104 -11.08 7.77 -13.32
N THR A 105 -10.72 6.66 -12.68
CA THR A 105 -11.56 5.88 -11.78
C THR A 105 -11.38 6.39 -10.36
N SER A 106 -12.39 7.08 -9.81
CA SER A 106 -12.44 7.35 -8.37
C SER A 106 -12.80 6.06 -7.63
N TRP A 107 -11.88 5.54 -6.82
CA TRP A 107 -12.20 4.47 -5.86
C TRP A 107 -13.05 5.06 -4.73
N LEU A 108 -14.18 4.44 -4.43
CA LEU A 108 -14.95 4.75 -3.21
C LEU A 108 -14.33 4.08 -1.98
N ARG A 109 -13.75 2.90 -2.19
CA ARG A 109 -12.97 2.15 -1.22
C ARG A 109 -11.93 1.33 -1.97
N LEU A 110 -10.71 1.28 -1.47
CA LEU A 110 -9.68 0.40 -1.99
C LEU A 110 -8.84 -0.13 -0.83
N THR A 111 -9.04 -1.41 -0.53
CA THR A 111 -8.33 -2.10 0.55
C THR A 111 -7.39 -3.14 -0.05
N PHE A 112 -6.13 -3.08 0.39
CA PHE A 112 -5.17 -4.17 0.22
C PHE A 112 -5.26 -5.08 1.44
N GLU A 113 -5.58 -6.35 1.22
CA GLU A 113 -5.53 -7.37 2.27
C GLU A 113 -4.18 -8.08 2.20
N CYS A 114 -3.48 -8.20 3.33
CA CYS A 114 -2.16 -8.82 3.40
C CYS A 114 -2.04 -9.75 4.61
N VAL A 115 -1.71 -11.02 4.35
CA VAL A 115 -1.66 -12.08 5.36
C VAL A 115 -0.45 -12.99 5.19
N LYS A 116 -0.06 -13.67 6.28
CA LYS A 116 1.10 -14.58 6.29
C LYS A 116 0.86 -15.86 5.49
N ASN A 117 -0.31 -16.49 5.67
CA ASN A 117 -0.67 -17.75 5.02
C ASN A 117 -1.90 -17.53 4.14
N LYS A 118 -2.00 -18.24 3.01
CA LYS A 118 -3.19 -18.18 2.15
C LYS A 118 -4.42 -18.57 2.97
N PRO A 119 -5.48 -17.75 3.01
CA PRO A 119 -6.71 -18.14 3.68
C PRO A 119 -7.31 -19.36 2.98
N LEU A 120 -7.73 -20.34 3.78
CA LEU A 120 -8.56 -21.45 3.30
C LEU A 120 -9.95 -20.87 3.04
N LEU A 121 -10.47 -21.08 1.83
CA LEU A 121 -11.82 -20.66 1.43
C LEU A 121 -12.88 -21.41 2.24
#